data_AF-A0A7V9NKQ5-F1
#
_entry.id   AF-A0A7V9NKQ5-F1
#
_cell.length_a   1.000
_cell.length_b   1.000
_cell.length_c   1.000
_cell.angle_alpha   90.00
_cell.angle_beta   90.00
_cell.angle_gamma   90.00
#
_symmetry.space_group_name_H-M   'P 1'
#
loop_
_entity.id
_entity.type
_entity.pdbx_description
1 polymer ?
#
loop_
_entity_poly.entity_id
_entity_poly.type
_entity_poly.pdbx_seq_one_letter_code
_entity_poly.pdbx_strand_id
1 'polypeptide(L)'
;MGKTVYFDCFSGASGDMVLGALLDLGLPLDELRGALGSLAIDVGTISAERVLRAGISATKFRILEHTGAEGQERPTGEARHSHSHSHSHPHRHGHSHSHSHEHEHEHEHEHEHEGEGHHSGAGQSQTHAHAHGHAHDQGHQHAPPGGGHGHHSLAEIGKSIERSALSPDGRTRAQELFRRLAEAEAAIHGMPVERVHLHEVGAVDSIVDIVGAVFGMEWLGATRVVSSPINVGGGTVRCAHGVFPVPAPATARILRGVPIYAGDVRKELTTPTGALLVTAYADSFGPLPQMRVNGIGYGAGDRDFPQHPNVLRLIEGDEGAEGASERIVMIECEIDDMNPQLFGPLMDRLYANGALDVYYAAVQMKKNRPGTLVTVLAPPDRRDALSAVLFTETTTIGVRYHDVRRERLEREVMTIETAVGPVRFKVARRHGRVMNASPEFEDCARAAAERSLPIKDVQALAMKAWLDRAQS
;
A
#
# COMPACT_ATOMS: atom_id res chain seq x y z
N MET A 1 -15.86 5.89 18.83
CA MET A 1 -15.46 6.55 17.57
C MET A 1 -14.09 6.01 17.22
N GLY A 2 -13.89 5.60 15.98
CA GLY A 2 -12.62 5.01 15.56
C GLY A 2 -11.70 6.07 14.99
N LYS A 3 -10.46 6.14 15.48
CA LYS A 3 -9.44 7.03 14.92
C LYS A 3 -9.07 6.55 13.51
N THR A 4 -9.16 7.46 12.54
CA THR A 4 -8.76 7.20 11.15
C THR A 4 -7.49 7.97 10.83
N VAL A 5 -6.59 7.31 10.11
CA VAL A 5 -5.34 7.92 9.62
C VAL A 5 -5.30 7.84 8.10
N TYR A 6 -4.99 8.97 7.46
CA TYR A 6 -4.77 9.04 6.03
C TYR A 6 -3.28 9.19 5.72
N PHE A 7 -2.73 8.22 4.99
CA PHE A 7 -1.39 8.29 4.39
C PHE A 7 -1.48 9.01 3.05
N ASP A 8 -1.06 10.28 3.02
CA ASP A 8 -0.99 11.06 1.81
C ASP A 8 0.41 10.95 1.18
N CYS A 9 0.55 9.96 0.29
CA CYS A 9 1.80 9.55 -0.35
C CYS A 9 2.08 10.37 -1.63
N PHE A 10 1.74 11.67 -1.64
CA PHE A 10 1.89 12.52 -2.82
C PHE A 10 3.36 12.71 -3.26
N SER A 11 4.32 12.62 -2.34
CA SER A 11 5.77 12.62 -2.62
C SER A 11 6.43 11.27 -2.31
N GLY A 12 5.64 10.19 -2.33
CA GLY A 12 6.09 8.85 -1.99
C GLY A 12 6.17 8.61 -0.48
N ALA A 13 6.87 7.54 -0.10
CA ALA A 13 7.06 7.14 1.28
C ALA A 13 8.39 6.40 1.47
N SER A 14 9.03 6.65 2.62
CA SER A 14 10.16 5.88 3.15
C SER A 14 9.99 5.69 4.66
N GLY A 15 10.76 4.80 5.27
CA GLY A 15 10.62 4.49 6.70
C GLY A 15 10.90 5.71 7.59
N ASP A 16 11.97 6.45 7.32
CA ASP A 16 12.29 7.72 7.98
C ASP A 16 11.18 8.78 7.82
N MET A 17 10.50 8.81 6.68
CA MET A 17 9.34 9.69 6.44
C MET A 17 8.12 9.26 7.27
N VAL A 18 7.88 7.96 7.44
CA VAL A 18 6.80 7.47 8.31
C VAL A 18 7.09 7.84 9.77
N LEU A 19 8.31 7.56 10.25
CA LEU A 19 8.74 7.91 11.60
C LEU A 19 8.71 9.41 11.84
N GLY A 20 9.22 10.22 10.91
CA GLY A 20 9.18 11.67 10.98
C GLY A 20 7.75 12.19 11.08
N ALA A 21 6.81 11.64 10.31
CA ALA A 21 5.41 12.06 10.34
C ALA A 21 4.72 11.68 11.67
N LEU A 22 5.04 10.52 12.24
CA LEU A 22 4.53 10.08 13.55
C LEU A 22 5.07 10.95 14.69
N LEU A 23 6.36 11.29 14.67
CA LEU A 23 6.98 12.24 15.61
C LEU A 23 6.35 13.63 15.49
N ASP A 24 6.06 14.09 14.27
CA ASP A 24 5.38 15.37 14.05
C ASP A 24 3.91 15.37 14.51
N LEU A 25 3.25 14.21 14.47
CA LEU A 25 1.92 14.01 15.07
C LEU A 25 1.95 13.98 16.61
N GLY A 26 3.13 13.96 17.22
CA GLY A 26 3.30 14.04 18.67
C GLY A 26 3.80 12.77 19.36
N LEU A 27 4.24 11.74 18.61
CA LEU A 27 4.92 10.59 19.20
C LEU A 27 6.16 11.07 19.98
N PRO A 28 6.28 10.78 21.29
CA PRO A 28 7.45 11.21 22.05
C PRO A 28 8.72 10.48 21.58
N LEU A 29 9.76 11.25 21.20
CA LEU A 29 11.03 10.68 20.74
C LEU A 29 11.69 9.78 21.79
N ASP A 30 11.53 10.08 23.08
CA ASP A 30 12.09 9.28 24.16
C ASP A 30 11.41 7.90 24.29
N GLU A 31 10.09 7.83 24.02
CA GLU A 31 9.37 6.55 23.98
C GLU A 31 9.83 5.71 22.78
N LEU A 32 9.97 6.33 21.61
CA LEU A 32 10.54 5.67 20.42
C LEU A 32 11.96 5.18 20.68
N ARG A 33 12.79 5.97 21.35
CA ARG A 33 14.17 5.57 21.74
C ARG A 33 14.16 4.38 22.69
N GLY A 34 13.27 4.38 23.68
CA GLY A 34 13.10 3.26 24.60
C GLY A 34 12.66 1.98 23.89
N ALA A 35 11.70 2.09 22.97
CA ALA A 35 11.24 0.98 22.16
C ALA A 35 12.35 0.39 21.29
N LEU A 36 13.14 1.23 20.61
CA LEU A 36 14.25 0.76 19.77
C LEU A 36 15.42 0.19 20.60
N GLY A 37 15.74 0.81 21.74
CA GLY A 37 16.80 0.33 22.64
C GLY A 37 16.54 -1.08 23.21
N SER A 38 15.28 -1.49 23.29
CA SER A 38 14.90 -2.84 23.76
C SER A 38 15.29 -3.98 22.80
N LEU A 39 15.65 -3.68 21.55
CA LEU A 39 16.06 -4.68 20.56
C LEU A 39 17.42 -5.33 20.86
N ALA A 40 18.20 -4.76 21.80
CA ALA A 40 19.57 -5.17 22.11
C ALA A 40 20.49 -5.21 20.87
N ILE A 41 20.21 -4.35 19.90
CA ILE A 41 21.04 -4.06 18.72
C ILE A 41 21.59 -2.65 18.91
N ASP A 42 22.86 -2.42 18.57
CA ASP A 42 23.40 -1.07 18.48
C ASP A 42 22.79 -0.37 17.25
N VAL A 43 21.71 0.37 17.49
CA VAL A 43 20.98 1.13 16.47
C VAL A 43 21.51 2.56 16.33
N GLY A 44 22.63 2.90 16.97
CA GLY A 44 23.15 4.27 17.01
C GLY A 44 22.25 5.25 17.78
N THR A 45 22.56 6.54 17.67
CA THR A 45 21.78 7.60 18.30
C THR A 45 20.71 8.11 17.34
N ILE A 46 19.44 7.96 17.70
CA ILE A 46 18.33 8.53 16.92
C ILE A 46 18.11 10.01 17.27
N SER A 47 17.78 10.81 16.26
CA SER A 47 17.45 12.23 16.41
C SER A 47 16.28 12.61 15.50
N ALA A 48 15.59 13.68 15.89
CA ALA A 48 14.51 14.27 15.12
C ALA A 48 14.69 15.78 15.12
N GLU A 49 14.69 16.39 13.94
CA GLU A 49 14.85 17.83 13.78
C GLU A 49 13.78 18.40 12.85
N ARG A 50 13.41 19.68 13.07
CA ARG A 50 12.52 20.39 12.16
C ARG A 50 13.31 20.90 10.96
N VAL A 51 12.81 20.58 9.76
CA VAL A 51 13.37 21.02 8.48
C VAL A 51 12.29 21.68 7.63
N LEU A 52 12.71 22.42 6.60
CA LEU A 52 11.85 22.92 5.54
C LEU A 52 12.16 22.17 4.25
N ARG A 53 11.13 21.64 3.58
CA ARG A 53 11.22 21.03 2.24
C ARG A 53 10.29 21.77 1.30
N ALA A 54 10.84 22.49 0.33
CA ALA A 54 10.10 23.36 -0.58
C ALA A 54 9.00 24.22 0.13
N GLY A 55 9.33 24.75 1.31
CA GLY A 55 8.42 25.59 2.12
C GLY A 55 7.51 24.84 3.11
N ILE A 56 7.44 23.51 3.08
CA ILE A 56 6.70 22.72 4.07
C ILE A 56 7.60 22.41 5.26
N SER A 57 7.14 22.77 6.47
CA SER A 57 7.82 22.41 7.71
C SER A 57 7.52 20.95 8.06
N ALA A 58 8.56 20.13 8.21
CA ALA A 58 8.47 18.70 8.44
C ALA A 58 9.53 18.23 9.45
N THR A 59 9.31 17.06 10.04
CA THR A 59 10.23 16.43 10.97
C THR A 59 11.12 15.45 10.21
N LYS A 60 12.43 15.67 10.27
CA LYS A 60 13.46 14.80 9.70
C LYS A 60 13.93 13.84 10.79
N PHE A 61 13.59 12.56 10.65
CA PHE A 61 14.15 11.50 11.49
C PHE A 61 15.53 11.10 10.95
N ARG A 62 16.50 10.85 11.85
CA ARG A 62 17.85 10.41 11.51
C ARG A 62 18.40 9.42 12.51
N ILE A 63 19.19 8.48 12.00
CA ILE A 63 20.04 7.59 12.78
C ILE A 63 21.48 8.11 12.65
N LEU A 64 22.14 8.37 13.78
CA LEU A 64 23.53 8.81 13.84
C LEU A 64 24.38 7.63 14.31
N GLU A 65 25.20 7.07 13.43
CA GLU A 65 26.15 6.03 13.79
C GLU A 65 27.23 6.57 14.75
N HIS A 66 27.62 5.76 15.74
CA HIS A 66 28.75 6.07 16.61
C HIS A 66 30.06 5.92 15.84
N THR A 67 30.47 6.93 15.07
CA THR A 67 31.87 6.99 14.62
C THR A 67 32.72 7.26 15.84
N GLY A 68 33.44 6.23 16.32
CA GLY A 68 34.40 6.36 17.41
C GLY A 68 35.35 7.52 17.14
N ALA A 69 35.37 8.49 18.05
CA ALA A 69 36.27 9.63 17.97
C ALA A 69 36.83 9.92 19.36
N GLU A 70 38.11 9.60 19.55
CA GLU A 70 39.00 10.50 20.28
C GLU A 70 39.73 11.34 19.22
N GLY A 71 39.62 12.67 19.33
CA GLY A 71 40.68 13.58 18.87
C GLY A 71 40.35 14.60 17.78
N GLN A 72 39.95 15.80 18.25
CA GLN A 72 40.22 17.15 17.72
C GLN A 72 39.35 17.76 16.60
N GLU A 73 38.70 18.86 17.00
CA GLU A 73 37.99 19.85 16.21
C GLU A 73 38.87 20.51 15.12
N ARG A 74 38.32 20.63 13.90
CA ARG A 74 38.48 21.79 13.01
C ARG A 74 37.21 21.99 12.16
N PRO A 75 36.75 23.23 11.90
CA PRO A 75 35.52 23.48 11.16
C PRO A 75 35.82 23.69 9.67
N THR A 76 35.15 22.94 8.79
CA THR A 76 34.88 23.31 7.39
C THR A 76 33.84 22.34 6.81
N GLY A 77 32.97 22.85 5.94
CA GLY A 77 31.80 22.14 5.43
C GLY A 77 32.06 20.95 4.50
N GLU A 78 30.94 20.27 4.24
CA GLU A 78 30.69 19.21 3.26
C GLU A 78 31.37 17.84 3.46
N ALA A 79 30.55 16.81 3.24
CA ALA A 79 30.81 15.38 3.01
C ALA A 79 30.88 14.40 4.21
N ARG A 80 29.92 13.45 4.22
CA ARG A 80 30.15 11.99 4.38
C ARG A 80 29.09 11.25 3.52
N HIS A 81 29.41 10.89 2.27
CA HIS A 81 29.99 9.61 1.78
C HIS A 81 29.01 8.42 1.76
N SER A 82 28.22 8.35 0.67
CA SER A 82 27.80 7.07 0.08
C SER A 82 28.88 6.62 -0.92
N HIS A 83 29.36 5.39 -0.77
CA HIS A 83 30.43 4.87 -1.62
C HIS A 83 29.92 4.62 -3.05
N SER A 84 30.36 5.46 -3.98
CA SER A 84 30.37 5.16 -5.42
C SER A 84 31.82 5.24 -5.90
N HIS A 85 32.43 4.09 -6.17
CA HIS A 85 33.75 4.05 -6.77
C HIS A 85 33.62 4.37 -8.27
N SER A 86 33.95 5.60 -8.64
CA SER A 86 34.27 5.97 -10.01
C SER A 86 35.78 6.26 -10.08
N HIS A 87 36.55 5.26 -10.53
CA HIS A 87 37.94 5.49 -10.88
C HIS A 87 37.98 6.06 -12.30
N SER A 88 38.08 7.39 -12.41
CA SER A 88 38.61 8.04 -13.61
C SER A 88 40.02 8.53 -13.28
N HIS A 89 41.03 7.79 -13.72
CA HIS A 89 42.41 8.26 -13.67
C HIS A 89 42.70 9.05 -14.95
N PRO A 90 43.07 10.34 -14.88
CA PRO A 90 43.65 11.04 -16.00
C PRO A 90 45.13 10.64 -16.10
N HIS A 91 45.44 9.63 -16.92
CA HIS A 91 46.82 9.36 -17.29
C HIS A 91 47.24 10.32 -18.41
N ARG A 92 47.89 11.42 -18.03
CA ARG A 92 48.83 12.12 -18.93
C ARG A 92 50.15 11.35 -18.89
N HIS A 93 50.43 10.60 -19.94
CA HIS A 93 51.80 10.14 -20.23
C HIS A 93 52.36 10.96 -21.37
N GLY A 94 53.22 11.93 -21.02
CA GLY A 94 54.17 12.50 -21.96
C GLY A 94 55.54 11.91 -21.66
N HIS A 95 55.97 10.92 -22.45
CA HIS A 95 57.38 10.58 -22.60
C HIS A 95 57.65 10.19 -24.04
N SER A 96 58.50 11.01 -24.66
CA SER A 96 59.23 10.75 -25.89
C SER A 96 60.32 9.72 -25.64
N HIS A 97 60.33 8.61 -26.38
CA HIS A 97 61.55 7.85 -26.64
C HIS A 97 61.61 7.42 -28.09
N SER A 98 62.63 7.95 -28.77
CA SER A 98 63.12 7.54 -30.06
C SER A 98 63.85 6.19 -29.94
N HIS A 99 63.41 5.18 -30.67
CA HIS A 99 64.26 4.07 -31.06
C HIS A 99 64.03 3.76 -32.54
N SER A 100 65.02 4.15 -33.33
CA SER A 100 65.28 3.69 -34.68
C SER A 100 65.77 2.24 -34.62
N HIS A 101 65.09 1.32 -35.28
CA HIS A 101 65.73 0.17 -35.91
C HIS A 101 64.98 -0.15 -37.21
N GLU A 102 65.66 0.15 -38.31
CA GLU A 102 65.37 -0.29 -39.65
C GLU A 102 65.53 -1.81 -39.72
N HIS A 103 64.53 -2.51 -40.24
CA HIS A 103 64.75 -3.72 -41.02
C HIS A 103 63.65 -3.80 -42.08
N GLU A 104 64.06 -3.52 -43.31
CA GLU A 104 63.36 -3.86 -44.54
C GLU A 104 63.17 -5.37 -44.60
N HIS A 105 61.99 -5.84 -45.00
CA HIS A 105 61.82 -6.88 -46.02
C HIS A 105 60.42 -6.78 -46.61
N GLU A 106 60.41 -6.52 -47.92
CA GLU A 106 59.28 -6.62 -48.83
C GLU A 106 58.77 -8.07 -48.88
N HIS A 107 57.45 -8.27 -49.00
CA HIS A 107 56.84 -8.78 -50.23
C HIS A 107 55.31 -8.79 -50.12
N GLU A 108 54.72 -8.42 -51.25
CA GLU A 108 53.29 -8.35 -51.59
C GLU A 108 52.64 -9.75 -51.59
N HIS A 109 51.34 -9.82 -51.29
CA HIS A 109 50.29 -10.09 -52.29
C HIS A 109 48.92 -10.25 -51.61
N GLU A 110 47.93 -9.60 -52.23
CA GLU A 110 46.49 -9.83 -52.05
C GLU A 110 46.11 -11.27 -52.42
N HIS A 111 45.02 -11.80 -51.85
CA HIS A 111 43.88 -12.35 -52.61
C HIS A 111 42.75 -12.78 -51.66
N GLU A 112 41.55 -12.26 -51.94
CA GLU A 112 40.27 -12.84 -51.55
C GLU A 112 40.09 -14.22 -52.20
N HIS A 113 39.36 -15.14 -51.55
CA HIS A 113 38.31 -15.94 -52.20
C HIS A 113 37.46 -16.69 -51.17
N GLU A 114 36.15 -16.59 -51.36
CA GLU A 114 35.09 -17.43 -50.82
C GLU A 114 35.21 -18.89 -51.32
N GLY A 115 34.67 -19.85 -50.56
CA GLY A 115 34.46 -21.21 -51.07
C GLY A 115 34.10 -22.24 -50.00
N GLU A 116 32.83 -22.66 -50.00
CA GLU A 116 32.29 -23.81 -49.29
C GLU A 116 32.95 -25.14 -49.70
N GLY A 117 32.95 -26.16 -48.83
CA GLY A 117 33.26 -27.53 -49.26
C GLY A 117 33.68 -28.53 -48.18
N HIS A 118 32.67 -29.13 -47.53
CA HIS A 118 32.53 -30.54 -47.14
C HIS A 118 33.71 -31.57 -47.19
N HIS A 119 33.67 -32.44 -46.16
CA HIS A 119 34.02 -33.88 -46.10
C HIS A 119 35.41 -34.37 -45.59
N SER A 120 35.33 -35.01 -44.41
CA SER A 120 35.83 -36.36 -44.04
C SER A 120 37.32 -36.70 -44.04
N GLY A 121 37.75 -37.38 -42.98
CA GLY A 121 38.76 -38.45 -43.08
C GLY A 121 39.83 -38.45 -42.01
N ALA A 122 39.85 -39.51 -41.22
CA ALA A 122 40.77 -39.83 -40.12
C ALA A 122 42.27 -39.83 -40.47
N GLY A 123 43.11 -39.56 -39.47
CA GLY A 123 44.55 -39.88 -39.51
C GLY A 123 45.29 -39.39 -38.27
N GLN A 124 45.75 -40.33 -37.44
CA GLN A 124 46.45 -40.15 -36.16
C GLN A 124 47.91 -39.71 -36.32
N SER A 125 48.44 -38.89 -35.40
CA SER A 125 49.82 -38.95 -34.86
C SER A 125 49.98 -37.94 -33.72
N GLN A 126 49.86 -38.36 -32.47
CA GLN A 126 50.95 -38.53 -31.47
C GLN A 126 51.77 -37.26 -31.07
N THR A 127 51.49 -36.83 -29.83
CA THR A 127 52.40 -36.39 -28.75
C THR A 127 53.33 -35.19 -28.94
N HIS A 128 53.21 -34.18 -28.05
CA HIS A 128 54.14 -33.96 -26.92
C HIS A 128 53.51 -32.98 -25.91
N ALA A 129 53.27 -33.48 -24.69
CA ALA A 129 52.91 -32.66 -23.54
C ALA A 129 54.20 -32.17 -22.86
N HIS A 130 54.36 -30.85 -22.74
CA HIS A 130 55.34 -30.24 -21.84
C HIS A 130 54.59 -29.57 -20.70
N ALA A 131 54.48 -30.30 -19.59
CA ALA A 131 54.14 -29.75 -18.29
C ALA A 131 55.39 -29.10 -17.68
N HIS A 132 55.41 -27.77 -17.61
CA HIS A 132 56.35 -27.05 -16.76
C HIS A 132 55.64 -26.65 -15.46
N GLY A 133 55.87 -27.45 -14.43
CA GLY A 133 55.57 -27.08 -13.05
C GLY A 133 56.65 -26.13 -12.54
N HIS A 134 56.26 -24.89 -12.26
CA HIS A 134 57.03 -24.01 -11.38
C HIS A 134 56.19 -23.71 -10.14
N ALA A 135 56.54 -24.40 -9.05
CA ALA A 135 56.10 -24.08 -7.71
C ALA A 135 56.94 -22.90 -7.20
N HIS A 136 56.28 -21.78 -6.93
CA HIS A 136 56.80 -20.76 -6.02
C HIS A 136 55.79 -20.60 -4.88
N ASP A 137 56.16 -21.21 -3.76
CA ASP A 137 55.60 -21.00 -2.44
C ASP A 137 56.10 -19.65 -1.92
N GLN A 138 55.22 -18.65 -1.91
CA GLN A 138 55.28 -17.52 -0.97
C GLN A 138 53.86 -17.16 -0.56
N GLY A 139 53.49 -17.60 0.65
CA GLY A 139 52.27 -17.21 1.32
C GLY A 139 52.27 -15.72 1.66
N HIS A 140 51.68 -14.91 0.78
CA HIS A 140 51.18 -13.60 1.14
C HIS A 140 49.74 -13.73 1.64
N GLN A 141 49.60 -13.78 2.96
CA GLN A 141 48.31 -13.57 3.63
C GLN A 141 47.86 -12.13 3.36
N HIS A 142 47.02 -11.94 2.35
CA HIS A 142 46.22 -10.73 2.25
C HIS A 142 45.10 -10.81 3.30
N ALA A 143 45.31 -10.15 4.42
CA ALA A 143 44.24 -9.80 5.35
C ALA A 143 43.15 -9.03 4.57
N PRO A 144 41.86 -9.37 4.71
CA PRO A 144 40.80 -8.60 4.09
C PRO A 144 40.78 -7.20 4.71
N PRO A 145 40.54 -6.13 3.93
CA PRO A 145 40.40 -4.80 4.48
C PRO A 145 39.17 -4.78 5.40
N GLY A 146 39.40 -4.56 6.69
CA GLY A 146 38.37 -4.44 7.70
C GLY A 146 37.51 -3.21 7.47
N GLY A 147 36.29 -3.44 7.01
CA GLY A 147 35.16 -2.53 7.08
C GLY A 147 33.92 -3.38 7.36
N GLY A 148 33.67 -3.67 8.64
CA GLY A 148 32.59 -4.57 9.05
C GLY A 148 31.22 -3.92 8.89
N HIS A 149 30.55 -4.17 7.77
CA HIS A 149 29.10 -4.00 7.69
C HIS A 149 28.46 -5.24 8.33
N GLY A 150 27.78 -5.05 9.46
CA GLY A 150 27.13 -6.14 10.19
C GLY A 150 26.02 -6.78 9.36
N HIS A 151 26.25 -8.00 8.88
CA HIS A 151 25.20 -8.79 8.23
C HIS A 151 24.26 -9.33 9.30
N HIS A 152 23.03 -8.80 9.37
CA HIS A 152 21.97 -9.37 10.20
C HIS A 152 21.14 -10.36 9.36
N SER A 153 21.11 -11.63 9.77
CA SER A 153 20.22 -12.63 9.20
C SER A 153 18.78 -12.42 9.68
N LEU A 154 17.79 -12.88 8.90
CA LEU A 154 16.37 -12.81 9.29
C LEU A 154 16.11 -13.48 10.65
N ALA A 155 16.84 -14.55 10.97
CA ALA A 155 16.75 -15.26 12.24
C ALA A 155 17.27 -14.43 13.43
N GLU A 156 18.31 -13.61 13.23
CA GLU A 156 18.81 -12.70 14.27
C GLU A 156 17.85 -11.54 14.51
N ILE A 157 17.30 -10.97 13.44
CA ILE A 157 16.27 -9.92 13.51
C ILE A 157 15.04 -10.43 14.27
N GLY A 158 14.58 -11.65 13.98
CA GLY A 158 13.45 -12.27 14.68
C GLY A 158 13.67 -12.37 16.19
N LYS A 159 14.86 -12.81 16.64
CA LYS A 159 15.22 -12.90 18.06
C LYS A 159 15.27 -11.52 18.74
N SER A 160 15.72 -10.49 18.03
CA SER A 160 15.72 -9.12 18.56
C SER A 160 14.30 -8.57 18.71
N ILE A 161 13.43 -8.81 17.73
CA ILE A 161 12.01 -8.41 17.81
C ILE A 161 11.30 -9.10 18.97
N GLU A 162 11.57 -10.39 19.23
CA GLU A 162 11.00 -11.13 20.37
C GLU A 162 11.33 -10.50 21.72
N ARG A 163 12.50 -9.85 21.83
CA ARG A 163 12.97 -9.17 23.04
C ARG A 163 12.52 -7.71 23.13
N SER A 164 11.89 -7.18 22.10
CA SER A 164 11.50 -5.78 22.02
C SER A 164 10.34 -5.42 22.96
N ALA A 165 10.20 -4.12 23.25
CA ALA A 165 9.09 -3.55 24.01
C ALA A 165 7.77 -3.43 23.22
N LEU A 166 7.74 -3.90 21.96
CA LEU A 166 6.51 -3.98 21.17
C LEU A 166 5.47 -4.89 21.85
N SER A 167 4.19 -4.58 21.62
CA SER A 167 3.10 -5.47 22.03
C SER A 167 3.20 -6.84 21.34
N PRO A 168 2.50 -7.89 21.82
CA PRO A 168 2.46 -9.18 21.12
C PRO A 168 2.06 -9.04 19.64
N ASP A 169 1.02 -8.24 19.36
CA ASP A 169 0.56 -7.98 18.00
C ASP A 169 1.60 -7.19 17.18
N GLY A 170 2.28 -6.24 17.81
CA GLY A 170 3.38 -5.49 17.23
C GLY A 170 4.56 -6.37 16.83
N ARG A 171 4.96 -7.31 17.68
CA ARG A 171 6.04 -8.27 17.38
C ARG A 171 5.66 -9.15 16.20
N THR A 172 4.44 -9.70 16.19
CA THR A 172 3.93 -10.50 15.07
C THR A 172 3.92 -9.69 13.78
N ARG A 173 3.48 -8.42 13.85
CA ARG A 173 3.46 -7.52 12.68
C ARG A 173 4.87 -7.20 12.19
N ALA A 174 5.81 -6.88 13.07
CA ALA A 174 7.19 -6.60 12.68
C ALA A 174 7.84 -7.83 12.02
N GLN A 175 7.65 -9.03 12.57
CA GLN A 175 8.14 -10.28 11.96
C GLN A 175 7.53 -10.50 10.56
N GLU A 176 6.24 -10.27 10.41
CA GLU A 176 5.55 -10.37 9.11
C GLU A 176 6.08 -9.36 8.09
N LEU A 177 6.37 -8.12 8.51
CA LEU A 177 6.95 -7.11 7.65
C LEU A 177 8.34 -7.52 7.15
N PHE A 178 9.20 -8.01 8.05
CA PHE A 178 10.51 -8.53 7.67
C PHE A 178 10.43 -9.73 6.74
N ARG A 179 9.50 -10.66 6.98
CA ARG A 179 9.25 -11.80 6.09
C ARG A 179 8.86 -11.31 4.68
N ARG A 180 7.91 -10.38 4.57
CA ARG A 180 7.46 -9.81 3.29
C ARG A 180 8.59 -9.08 2.55
N LEU A 181 9.44 -8.35 3.27
CA LEU A 181 10.62 -7.71 2.69
C LEU A 181 11.62 -8.76 2.18
N ALA A 182 11.94 -9.76 2.99
CA ALA A 182 12.85 -10.85 2.60
C ALA A 182 12.31 -11.65 1.41
N GLU A 183 11.00 -11.88 1.32
CA GLU A 183 10.35 -12.52 0.15
C GLU A 183 10.42 -11.67 -1.12
N ALA A 184 10.41 -10.34 -0.97
CA ALA A 184 10.60 -9.44 -2.09
C ALA A 184 12.03 -9.55 -2.64
N GLU A 185 13.02 -9.46 -1.75
CA GLU A 185 14.45 -9.59 -2.06
C GLU A 185 14.82 -10.97 -2.62
N ALA A 186 14.35 -12.05 -1.97
CA ALA A 186 14.57 -13.44 -2.38
C ALA A 186 14.18 -13.67 -3.85
N ALA A 187 13.02 -13.14 -4.24
CA ALA A 187 12.51 -13.31 -5.58
C ALA A 187 13.28 -12.50 -6.64
N ILE A 188 13.88 -11.38 -6.26
CA ILE A 188 14.72 -10.57 -7.17
C ILE A 188 16.06 -11.25 -7.39
N HIS A 189 16.63 -11.81 -6.32
CA HIS A 189 17.93 -12.49 -6.35
C HIS A 189 17.85 -13.98 -6.72
N GLY A 190 16.65 -14.53 -6.91
CA GLY A 190 16.46 -15.93 -7.29
C GLY A 190 16.98 -16.91 -6.24
N MET A 191 16.86 -16.56 -4.95
CA MET A 191 17.41 -17.34 -3.85
C MET A 191 16.36 -17.67 -2.78
N PRO A 192 16.56 -18.71 -1.95
CA PRO A 192 15.68 -19.00 -0.82
C PRO A 192 15.66 -17.86 0.20
N VAL A 193 14.49 -17.62 0.81
CA VAL A 193 14.26 -16.53 1.79
C VAL A 193 15.24 -16.63 2.97
N GLU A 194 15.59 -17.84 3.38
CA GLU A 194 16.49 -18.11 4.52
C GLU A 194 17.93 -17.68 4.25
N ARG A 195 18.30 -17.51 2.97
CA ARG A 195 19.63 -17.07 2.54
C ARG A 195 19.67 -15.58 2.18
N VAL A 196 18.54 -14.87 2.29
CA VAL A 196 18.51 -13.43 2.05
C VAL A 196 19.29 -12.74 3.16
N HIS A 197 20.30 -12.01 2.75
CA HIS A 197 20.91 -10.97 3.54
C HIS A 197 20.41 -9.65 2.98
N LEU A 198 19.88 -8.78 3.84
CA LEU A 198 19.40 -7.46 3.45
C LEU A 198 20.63 -6.60 3.13
N HIS A 199 21.09 -6.66 1.87
CA HIS A 199 22.34 -6.06 1.41
C HIS A 199 22.17 -4.61 0.91
N GLU A 200 20.97 -4.23 0.47
CA GLU A 200 20.72 -2.92 -0.16
C GLU A 200 19.98 -1.93 0.73
N VAL A 201 19.35 -2.41 1.81
CA VAL A 201 18.70 -1.60 2.82
C VAL A 201 19.57 -1.76 4.05
N GLY A 202 20.21 -0.68 4.54
CA GLY A 202 21.04 -0.75 5.74
C GLY A 202 20.30 -1.56 6.80
N ALA A 203 20.87 -2.71 7.20
CA ALA A 203 20.11 -3.67 7.99
C ALA A 203 19.62 -3.03 9.30
N VAL A 204 20.41 -2.12 9.86
CA VAL A 204 20.05 -1.28 11.01
C VAL A 204 18.95 -0.26 10.66
N ASP A 205 19.05 0.46 9.53
CA ASP A 205 18.03 1.41 9.08
C ASP A 205 16.66 0.75 8.91
N SER A 206 16.63 -0.42 8.28
CA SER A 206 15.41 -1.21 8.10
C SER A 206 14.79 -1.65 9.43
N ILE A 207 15.62 -2.02 10.40
CA ILE A 207 15.19 -2.39 11.75
C ILE A 207 14.60 -1.21 12.47
N VAL A 208 15.27 -0.07 12.45
CA VAL A 208 14.77 1.15 13.08
C VAL A 208 13.47 1.61 12.42
N ASP A 209 13.42 1.63 11.09
CA ASP A 209 12.25 2.03 10.33
C ASP A 209 11.05 1.13 10.59
N ILE A 210 11.21 -0.19 10.46
CA ILE A 210 10.10 -1.14 10.61
C ILE A 210 9.64 -1.21 12.05
N VAL A 211 10.56 -1.44 13.01
CA VAL A 211 10.19 -1.58 14.42
C VAL A 211 9.65 -0.26 14.97
N GLY A 212 10.30 0.86 14.62
CA GLY A 212 9.87 2.17 15.05
C GLY A 212 8.52 2.57 14.46
N ALA A 213 8.27 2.28 13.18
CA ALA A 213 6.96 2.54 12.58
C ALA A 213 5.88 1.64 13.18
N VAL A 214 6.19 0.37 13.49
CA VAL A 214 5.23 -0.51 14.20
C VAL A 214 4.87 0.08 15.56
N PHE A 215 5.88 0.44 16.37
CA PHE A 215 5.67 1.09 17.66
C PHE A 215 4.85 2.37 17.53
N GLY A 216 5.21 3.25 16.59
CA GLY A 216 4.53 4.52 16.40
C GLY A 216 3.09 4.36 15.89
N MET A 217 2.80 3.35 15.08
CA MET A 217 1.43 3.03 14.66
C MET A 217 0.59 2.43 15.79
N GLU A 218 1.18 1.64 16.70
CA GLU A 218 0.53 1.18 17.93
C GLU A 218 0.20 2.37 18.85
N TRP A 219 1.17 3.26 19.07
CA TRP A 219 0.99 4.50 19.82
C TRP A 219 -0.13 5.38 19.22
N LEU A 220 -0.17 5.47 17.89
CA LEU A 220 -1.18 6.24 17.18
C LEU A 220 -2.59 5.66 17.41
N GLY A 221 -2.72 4.33 17.51
CA GLY A 221 -3.95 3.64 17.87
C GLY A 221 -5.06 3.77 16.81
N ALA A 222 -4.68 3.83 15.53
CA ALA A 222 -5.63 3.96 14.43
C ALA A 222 -6.48 2.69 14.28
N THR A 223 -7.80 2.85 14.23
CA THR A 223 -8.74 1.74 13.94
C THR A 223 -8.95 1.53 12.45
N ARG A 224 -8.61 2.55 11.64
CA ARG A 224 -8.71 2.52 10.19
C ARG A 224 -7.58 3.33 9.59
N VAL A 225 -6.96 2.79 8.55
CA VAL A 225 -5.91 3.46 7.78
C VAL A 225 -6.30 3.47 6.31
N VAL A 226 -6.31 4.65 5.70
CA VAL A 226 -6.57 4.84 4.27
C VAL A 226 -5.33 5.47 3.65
N SER A 227 -4.97 5.10 2.44
CA SER A 227 -3.84 5.71 1.73
C SER A 227 -4.26 6.30 0.38
N SER A 228 -3.64 7.40 -0.03
CA SER A 228 -3.70 7.84 -1.43
C SER A 228 -3.09 6.78 -2.36
N PRO A 229 -3.31 6.88 -3.69
CA PRO A 229 -2.38 6.25 -4.63
C PRO A 229 -0.93 6.67 -4.30
N ILE A 230 0.02 5.75 -4.49
CA ILE A 230 1.41 5.97 -4.06
C ILE A 230 2.23 6.54 -5.22
N ASN A 231 2.88 7.69 -4.99
CA ASN A 231 3.83 8.26 -5.94
C ASN A 231 5.17 7.50 -5.89
N VAL A 232 5.51 6.77 -6.95
CA VAL A 232 6.78 6.03 -7.00
C VAL A 232 7.97 6.88 -7.46
N GLY A 233 7.71 8.08 -7.97
CA GLY A 233 8.70 8.90 -8.66
C GLY A 233 8.91 8.45 -10.11
N GLY A 234 10.12 8.59 -10.64
CA GLY A 234 10.42 8.22 -12.03
C GLY A 234 11.90 8.18 -12.36
N GLY A 235 12.23 7.80 -13.60
CA GLY A 235 13.60 7.68 -14.07
C GLY A 235 14.27 6.38 -13.63
N THR A 236 15.54 6.45 -13.20
CA THR A 236 16.33 5.30 -12.78
C THR A 236 17.04 5.54 -11.45
N VAL A 237 17.35 4.45 -10.74
CA VAL A 237 18.14 4.43 -9.51
C VAL A 237 19.40 3.59 -9.72
N ARG A 238 20.52 3.99 -9.12
CA ARG A 238 21.76 3.20 -9.13
C ARG A 238 21.85 2.43 -7.80
N CYS A 239 21.85 1.11 -7.89
CA CYS A 239 22.00 0.17 -6.78
C CYS A 239 23.33 -0.60 -6.91
N ALA A 240 23.63 -1.46 -5.93
CA ALA A 240 24.83 -2.30 -5.97
C ALA A 240 24.84 -3.24 -7.20
N HIS A 241 23.66 -3.57 -7.69
CA HIS A 241 23.44 -4.46 -8.84
C HIS A 241 23.25 -3.73 -10.18
N GLY A 242 23.58 -2.43 -10.25
CA GLY A 242 23.54 -1.66 -11.49
C GLY A 242 22.51 -0.54 -11.49
N VAL A 243 21.99 -0.18 -12.67
CA VAL A 243 20.99 0.89 -12.82
C VAL A 243 19.63 0.27 -13.10
N PHE A 244 18.67 0.51 -12.21
CA PHE A 244 17.31 -0.03 -12.30
C PHE A 244 16.28 1.05 -12.62
N PRO A 245 15.18 0.70 -13.30
CA PRO A 245 14.05 1.62 -13.46
C PRO A 245 13.40 1.92 -12.11
N VAL A 246 12.75 3.08 -12.01
CA VAL A 246 11.87 3.43 -10.89
C VAL A 246 10.43 3.06 -11.25
N PRO A 247 9.66 2.36 -10.39
CA PRO A 247 10.06 1.87 -9.05
C PRO A 247 11.12 0.77 -9.12
N ALA A 248 12.04 0.75 -8.14
CA ALA A 248 13.05 -0.30 -8.05
C ALA A 248 12.40 -1.70 -7.89
N PRO A 249 13.09 -2.80 -8.25
CA PRO A 249 12.49 -4.13 -8.29
C PRO A 249 11.78 -4.58 -7.00
N ALA A 250 12.37 -4.29 -5.83
CA ALA A 250 11.78 -4.61 -4.52
C ALA A 250 10.51 -3.80 -4.26
N THR A 251 10.58 -2.48 -4.46
CA THR A 251 9.44 -1.56 -4.38
C THR A 251 8.30 -2.01 -5.32
N ALA A 252 8.62 -2.32 -6.59
CA ALA A 252 7.64 -2.74 -7.59
C ALA A 252 6.93 -4.05 -7.20
N ARG A 253 7.66 -4.99 -6.60
CA ARG A 253 7.10 -6.26 -6.15
C ARG A 253 6.17 -6.09 -4.94
N ILE A 254 6.56 -5.27 -3.97
CA ILE A 254 5.74 -4.97 -2.78
C ILE A 254 4.43 -4.26 -3.16
N LEU A 255 4.47 -3.40 -4.18
CA LEU A 255 3.31 -2.61 -4.64
C LEU A 255 2.35 -3.37 -5.59
N ARG A 256 2.49 -4.70 -5.74
CA ARG A 256 1.59 -5.48 -6.59
C ARG A 256 0.15 -5.38 -6.10
N GLY A 257 -0.77 -4.94 -6.98
CA GLY A 257 -2.19 -4.78 -6.66
C GLY A 257 -2.53 -3.45 -5.96
N VAL A 258 -1.56 -2.57 -5.78
CA VAL A 258 -1.72 -1.25 -5.15
C VAL A 258 -1.84 -0.17 -6.23
N PRO A 259 -2.74 0.81 -6.11
CA PRO A 259 -2.77 1.94 -7.04
C PRO A 259 -1.53 2.81 -6.87
N ILE A 260 -0.74 2.93 -7.94
CA ILE A 260 0.48 3.73 -8.00
C ILE A 260 0.42 4.72 -9.16
N TYR A 261 1.22 5.77 -9.09
CA TYR A 261 1.47 6.67 -10.20
C TYR A 261 2.91 7.19 -10.17
N ALA A 262 3.41 7.61 -11.32
CA ALA A 262 4.73 8.24 -11.46
C ALA A 262 4.57 9.76 -11.59
N GLY A 263 5.40 10.52 -10.87
CA GLY A 263 5.47 11.98 -10.97
C GLY A 263 6.65 12.47 -11.79
N ASP A 264 6.83 13.80 -11.85
CA ASP A 264 7.90 14.44 -12.63
C ASP A 264 9.30 14.29 -12.01
N VAL A 265 9.38 13.97 -10.71
CA VAL A 265 10.65 13.80 -10.01
C VAL A 265 11.37 12.54 -10.52
N ARG A 266 12.50 12.74 -11.21
CA ARG A 266 13.34 11.69 -11.80
C ARG A 266 14.24 10.99 -10.76
N LYS A 267 13.64 10.59 -9.63
CA LYS A 267 14.25 9.78 -8.55
C LYS A 267 13.21 8.81 -8.00
N GLU A 268 13.68 7.77 -7.32
CA GLU A 268 12.80 6.93 -6.50
C GLU A 268 12.28 7.75 -5.31
N LEU A 269 10.96 7.90 -5.25
CA LEU A 269 10.26 8.61 -4.17
C LEU A 269 9.67 7.68 -3.12
N THR A 270 9.34 6.45 -3.52
CA THR A 270 8.90 5.41 -2.60
C THR A 270 9.96 4.34 -2.49
N THR A 271 10.50 4.12 -1.29
CA THR A 271 11.50 3.08 -1.02
C THR A 271 10.82 1.73 -0.72
N PRO A 272 11.53 0.60 -0.75
CA PRO A 272 10.97 -0.70 -0.38
C PRO A 272 10.33 -0.68 1.01
N THR A 273 11.00 -0.08 2.01
CA THR A 273 10.49 0.04 3.39
C THR A 273 9.26 0.92 3.46
N GLY A 274 9.22 2.05 2.75
CA GLY A 274 8.04 2.91 2.72
C GLY A 274 6.83 2.22 2.08
N ALA A 275 7.03 1.56 0.94
CA ALA A 275 5.99 0.74 0.29
C ALA A 275 5.48 -0.36 1.23
N LEU A 276 6.41 -1.04 1.93
CA LEU A 276 6.08 -2.10 2.87
C LEU A 276 5.19 -1.59 4.01
N LEU A 277 5.57 -0.47 4.64
CA LEU A 277 4.81 0.12 5.74
C LEU A 277 3.43 0.58 5.31
N VAL A 278 3.32 1.33 4.20
CA VAL A 278 2.02 1.82 3.71
C VAL A 278 1.10 0.64 3.40
N THR A 279 1.58 -0.36 2.66
CA THR A 279 0.76 -1.52 2.27
C THR A 279 0.44 -2.47 3.41
N ALA A 280 1.20 -2.46 4.50
CA ALA A 280 0.92 -3.27 5.68
C ALA A 280 -0.16 -2.70 6.59
N TYR A 281 -0.33 -1.37 6.56
CA TYR A 281 -1.29 -0.67 7.41
C TYR A 281 -2.54 -0.25 6.66
N ALA A 282 -2.47 0.12 5.38
CA ALA A 282 -3.63 0.61 4.64
C ALA A 282 -4.71 -0.48 4.46
N ASP A 283 -5.92 -0.19 4.96
CA ASP A 283 -7.12 -1.01 4.75
C ASP A 283 -7.70 -0.82 3.35
N SER A 284 -7.49 0.37 2.77
CA SER A 284 -7.99 0.75 1.46
C SER A 284 -7.17 1.88 0.85
N PHE A 285 -7.22 1.99 -0.48
CA PHE A 285 -6.58 3.06 -1.23
C PHE A 285 -7.62 3.95 -1.92
N GLY A 286 -7.47 5.27 -1.81
CA GLY A 286 -8.43 6.21 -2.37
C GLY A 286 -8.25 7.67 -1.90
N PRO A 287 -9.24 8.53 -2.15
CA PRO A 287 -9.23 9.91 -1.68
C PRO A 287 -9.31 9.98 -0.14
N LEU A 288 -8.88 11.11 0.43
CA LEU A 288 -9.03 11.44 1.85
C LEU A 288 -10.51 11.27 2.27
N PRO A 289 -10.82 10.38 3.23
CA PRO A 289 -12.18 10.24 3.72
C PRO A 289 -12.69 11.50 4.40
N GLN A 290 -14.01 11.65 4.47
CA GLN A 290 -14.63 12.74 5.21
C GLN A 290 -14.44 12.50 6.72
N MET A 291 -13.62 13.32 7.35
CA MET A 291 -13.24 13.20 8.75
C MET A 291 -13.05 14.58 9.37
N ARG A 292 -13.21 14.67 10.69
CA ARG A 292 -12.74 15.83 11.45
C ARG A 292 -11.27 15.63 11.74
N VAL A 293 -10.42 16.48 11.15
CA VAL A 293 -8.96 16.41 11.36
C VAL A 293 -8.62 16.85 12.78
N ASN A 294 -7.90 16.01 13.50
CA ASN A 294 -7.42 16.27 14.85
C ASN A 294 -5.91 16.58 14.86
N GLY A 295 -5.15 16.01 13.92
CA GLY A 295 -3.71 16.22 13.80
C GLY A 295 -3.19 15.99 12.39
N ILE A 296 -2.09 16.67 12.06
CA ILE A 296 -1.36 16.49 10.80
C ILE A 296 0.13 16.43 11.14
N GLY A 297 0.83 15.43 10.63
CA GLY A 297 2.28 15.33 10.73
C GLY A 297 2.93 15.18 9.38
N TYR A 298 4.09 15.81 9.22
CA TYR A 298 4.93 15.72 8.04
C TYR A 298 6.27 15.10 8.38
N GLY A 299 6.63 14.02 7.70
CA GLY A 299 7.96 13.41 7.80
C GLY A 299 8.79 13.68 6.56
N ALA A 300 9.99 14.22 6.74
CA ALA A 300 10.87 14.60 5.64
C ALA A 300 11.79 13.47 5.20
N GLY A 301 11.85 13.22 3.89
CA GLY A 301 12.83 12.31 3.31
C GLY A 301 14.23 12.92 3.26
N ASP A 302 15.24 12.07 3.02
CA ASP A 302 16.65 12.49 2.97
C ASP A 302 16.93 13.52 1.88
N ARG A 303 16.37 13.29 0.70
CA ARG A 303 16.59 14.16 -0.46
C ARG A 303 15.80 15.45 -0.29
N ASP A 304 16.41 16.56 -0.68
CA ASP A 304 15.75 17.85 -0.76
C ASP A 304 15.66 18.28 -2.22
N PHE A 305 14.45 18.52 -2.71
CA PHE A 305 14.21 18.99 -4.06
C PHE A 305 13.69 20.43 -4.01
N PRO A 306 14.33 21.39 -4.70
CA PRO A 306 13.97 22.80 -4.58
C PRO A 306 12.50 23.14 -4.87
N GLN A 307 11.85 22.37 -5.76
CA GLN A 307 10.49 22.63 -6.24
C GLN A 307 9.48 21.54 -5.83
N HIS A 308 9.94 20.49 -5.14
CA HIS A 308 9.08 19.36 -4.76
C HIS A 308 9.33 19.01 -3.28
N PRO A 309 8.32 19.19 -2.40
CA PRO A 309 8.51 18.87 -0.99
C PRO A 309 8.59 17.35 -0.82
N ASN A 310 9.79 16.84 -0.54
CA ASN A 310 10.02 15.43 -0.27
C ASN A 310 9.56 15.06 1.14
N VAL A 311 8.25 14.99 1.34
CA VAL A 311 7.61 14.74 2.64
C VAL A 311 6.46 13.73 2.50
N LEU A 312 6.26 12.91 3.53
CA LEU A 312 5.05 12.11 3.72
C LEU A 312 4.15 12.88 4.66
N ARG A 313 2.86 12.98 4.35
CA ARG A 313 1.86 13.58 5.23
C ARG A 313 0.96 12.50 5.81
N LEU A 314 0.84 12.51 7.14
CA LEU A 314 -0.18 11.77 7.87
C LEU A 314 -1.25 12.76 8.35
N ILE A 315 -2.52 12.44 8.13
CA ILE A 315 -3.66 13.19 8.65
C ILE A 315 -4.43 12.26 9.58
N GLU A 316 -4.48 12.57 10.89
CA GLU A 316 -5.31 11.84 11.84
C GLU A 316 -6.60 12.59 12.17
N GLY A 317 -7.65 11.84 12.47
CA GLY A 317 -8.94 12.42 12.82
C GLY A 317 -10.03 11.39 13.02
N ASP A 318 -11.22 11.89 13.34
CA ASP A 318 -12.38 11.06 13.60
C ASP A 318 -13.30 11.02 12.37
N GLU A 319 -13.55 9.82 11.86
CA GLU A 319 -14.66 9.58 10.95
C GLU A 319 -15.97 9.58 11.77
N GLY A 320 -16.92 10.43 11.40
CA GLY A 320 -18.26 10.43 12.00
C GLY A 320 -18.61 11.63 12.89
N ALA A 321 -18.38 12.86 12.43
CA ALA A 321 -19.09 14.02 12.96
C ALA A 321 -20.12 14.50 11.92
N GLU A 322 -21.38 14.09 12.16
CA GLU A 322 -22.62 14.56 11.52
C GLU A 322 -22.94 14.04 10.11
N GLY A 323 -24.08 13.33 10.01
CA GLY A 323 -24.69 12.95 8.73
C GLY A 323 -23.85 11.99 7.90
N ALA A 324 -23.46 10.86 8.48
CA ALA A 324 -22.79 9.77 7.75
C ALA A 324 -23.68 9.30 6.59
N SER A 325 -23.55 9.99 5.47
CA SER A 325 -24.17 9.62 4.22
C SER A 325 -23.48 8.34 3.76
N GLU A 326 -24.15 7.22 3.92
CA GLU A 326 -23.76 5.93 3.37
C GLU A 326 -23.56 6.09 1.86
N ARG A 327 -22.40 5.68 1.35
CA ARG A 327 -22.18 5.60 -0.10
C ARG A 327 -22.84 4.32 -0.61
N ILE A 328 -23.69 4.46 -1.61
CA ILE A 328 -24.28 3.34 -2.35
C ILE A 328 -24.07 3.58 -3.85
N VAL A 329 -24.24 2.55 -4.66
CA VAL A 329 -24.26 2.67 -6.12
C VAL A 329 -25.70 2.63 -6.62
N MET A 330 -26.00 3.45 -7.62
CA MET A 330 -27.22 3.34 -8.42
C MET A 330 -26.84 2.77 -9.80
N ILE A 331 -27.37 1.61 -10.16
CA ILE A 331 -27.15 0.93 -11.44
C ILE A 331 -28.45 1.00 -12.24
N GLU A 332 -28.36 1.37 -13.51
CA GLU A 332 -29.52 1.55 -14.37
C GLU A 332 -29.35 0.96 -15.77
N CYS A 333 -30.45 0.47 -16.33
CA CYS A 333 -30.58 0.15 -17.75
C CYS A 333 -32.04 0.29 -18.23
N GLU A 334 -32.25 0.73 -19.47
CA GLU A 334 -33.55 0.69 -20.13
C GLU A 334 -33.69 -0.55 -21.03
N ILE A 335 -34.88 -1.16 -21.01
CA ILE A 335 -35.16 -2.41 -21.72
C ILE A 335 -36.50 -2.27 -22.44
N ASP A 336 -36.52 -2.40 -23.78
CA ASP A 336 -37.73 -2.32 -24.64
C ASP A 336 -38.10 -3.64 -25.34
N ASP A 337 -37.29 -4.69 -25.21
CA ASP A 337 -37.41 -5.94 -25.97
C ASP A 337 -37.44 -7.22 -25.11
N MET A 338 -37.60 -7.09 -23.79
CA MET A 338 -37.73 -8.21 -22.86
C MET A 338 -39.20 -8.56 -22.59
N ASN A 339 -39.50 -9.86 -22.45
CA ASN A 339 -40.81 -10.33 -22.01
C ASN A 339 -41.14 -9.75 -20.61
N PRO A 340 -42.28 -9.05 -20.45
CA PRO A 340 -42.65 -8.42 -19.16
C PRO A 340 -42.73 -9.39 -17.97
N GLN A 341 -42.99 -10.67 -18.19
CA GLN A 341 -43.07 -11.67 -17.12
C GLN A 341 -41.70 -11.92 -16.43
N LEU A 342 -40.59 -11.57 -17.09
CA LEU A 342 -39.24 -11.78 -16.56
C LEU A 342 -38.82 -10.73 -15.53
N PHE A 343 -39.49 -9.57 -15.48
CA PHE A 343 -39.17 -8.51 -14.50
C PHE A 343 -39.44 -8.92 -13.05
N GLY A 344 -40.43 -9.78 -12.79
CA GLY A 344 -40.70 -10.31 -11.45
C GLY A 344 -39.53 -11.15 -10.92
N PRO A 345 -39.19 -12.27 -11.58
CA PRO A 345 -38.03 -13.09 -11.20
C PRO A 345 -36.70 -12.34 -11.18
N LEU A 346 -36.52 -11.35 -12.07
CA LEU A 346 -35.34 -10.47 -12.06
C LEU A 346 -35.22 -9.71 -10.74
N MET A 347 -36.32 -9.12 -10.25
CA MET A 347 -36.33 -8.36 -9.00
C MET A 347 -35.92 -9.24 -7.82
N ASP A 348 -36.48 -10.45 -7.74
CA ASP A 348 -36.13 -11.43 -6.69
C ASP A 348 -34.65 -11.80 -6.71
N ARG A 349 -34.09 -12.05 -7.91
CA ARG A 349 -32.66 -12.37 -8.06
C ARG A 349 -31.75 -11.21 -7.69
N LEU A 350 -32.13 -9.97 -8.02
CA LEU A 350 -31.37 -8.79 -7.63
C LEU A 350 -31.34 -8.62 -6.10
N TYR A 351 -32.49 -8.79 -5.42
CA TYR A 351 -32.52 -8.79 -3.95
C TYR A 351 -31.69 -9.93 -3.36
N ALA A 352 -31.78 -11.14 -3.90
CA ALA A 352 -30.98 -12.28 -3.45
C ALA A 352 -29.46 -12.07 -3.60
N ASN A 353 -29.03 -11.20 -4.53
CA ASN A 353 -27.63 -10.84 -4.75
C ASN A 353 -27.19 -9.56 -4.01
N GLY A 354 -28.03 -9.03 -3.11
CA GLY A 354 -27.66 -7.94 -2.22
C GLY A 354 -28.05 -6.54 -2.70
N ALA A 355 -29.02 -6.42 -3.61
CA ALA A 355 -29.66 -5.13 -3.86
C ALA A 355 -30.33 -4.60 -2.58
N LEU A 356 -30.14 -3.31 -2.31
CA LEU A 356 -30.79 -2.58 -1.21
C LEU A 356 -32.22 -2.18 -1.58
N ASP A 357 -32.44 -1.88 -2.85
CA ASP A 357 -33.73 -1.53 -3.43
C ASP A 357 -33.70 -1.78 -4.94
N VAL A 358 -34.84 -2.15 -5.51
CA VAL A 358 -35.02 -2.37 -6.94
C VAL A 358 -36.38 -1.82 -7.32
N TYR A 359 -36.43 -0.99 -8.36
CA TYR A 359 -37.68 -0.49 -8.89
C TYR A 359 -37.65 -0.36 -10.41
N TYR A 360 -38.85 -0.31 -10.97
CA TYR A 360 -39.10 -0.20 -12.40
C TYR A 360 -39.88 1.06 -12.72
N ALA A 361 -39.44 1.81 -13.73
CA ALA A 361 -40.17 2.96 -14.25
C ALA A 361 -40.50 2.76 -15.73
N ALA A 362 -41.74 3.06 -16.12
CA ALA A 362 -42.11 3.06 -17.53
C ALA A 362 -41.45 4.24 -18.25
N VAL A 363 -40.79 3.99 -19.37
CA VAL A 363 -40.10 4.99 -20.17
C VAL A 363 -40.48 4.86 -21.65
N GLN A 364 -40.39 5.97 -22.38
CA GLN A 364 -40.57 5.98 -23.83
C GLN A 364 -39.20 5.99 -24.51
N MET A 365 -38.93 4.99 -25.35
CA MET A 365 -37.64 4.82 -26.02
C MET A 365 -37.72 5.16 -27.52
N LYS A 366 -36.56 5.22 -28.17
CA LYS A 366 -36.41 5.47 -29.62
C LYS A 366 -37.30 4.53 -30.45
N LYS A 367 -37.63 4.93 -31.67
CA LYS A 367 -38.56 4.20 -32.56
C LYS A 367 -39.96 4.00 -31.93
N ASN A 368 -40.34 4.90 -31.02
CA ASN A 368 -41.64 4.89 -30.34
C ASN A 368 -41.94 3.59 -29.57
N ARG A 369 -40.91 2.98 -28.99
CA ARG A 369 -41.06 1.74 -28.22
C ARG A 369 -41.28 2.04 -26.73
N PRO A 370 -42.33 1.50 -26.11
CA PRO A 370 -42.43 1.52 -24.65
C PRO A 370 -41.34 0.61 -24.07
N GLY A 371 -40.68 1.08 -23.01
CA GLY A 371 -39.65 0.32 -22.30
C GLY A 371 -39.74 0.49 -20.79
N THR A 372 -38.90 -0.25 -20.10
CA THR A 372 -38.78 -0.22 -18.64
C THR A 372 -37.37 0.19 -18.26
N LEU A 373 -37.25 1.25 -17.47
CA LEU A 373 -36.04 1.58 -16.74
C LEU A 373 -35.95 0.71 -15.50
N VAL A 374 -34.91 -0.11 -15.42
CA VAL A 374 -34.54 -0.86 -14.24
C VAL A 374 -33.54 -0.04 -13.44
N THR A 375 -33.85 0.24 -12.18
CA THR A 375 -32.93 0.92 -11.26
C THR A 375 -32.67 0.04 -10.05
N VAL A 376 -31.39 -0.17 -9.74
CA VAL A 376 -30.91 -0.99 -8.63
C VAL A 376 -30.04 -0.13 -7.72
N LEU A 377 -30.41 -0.04 -6.44
CA LEU A 377 -29.57 0.55 -5.41
C LEU A 377 -28.80 -0.55 -4.68
N ALA A 378 -27.50 -0.40 -4.49
CA ALA A 378 -26.69 -1.45 -3.89
C ALA A 378 -25.46 -0.94 -3.12
N PRO A 379 -24.88 -1.75 -2.22
CA PRO A 379 -23.56 -1.47 -1.66
C PRO A 379 -22.51 -1.47 -2.79
N PRO A 380 -21.46 -0.63 -2.72
CA PRO A 380 -20.46 -0.53 -3.80
C PRO A 380 -19.74 -1.86 -4.12
N ASP A 381 -19.53 -2.74 -3.12
CA ASP A 381 -18.91 -4.05 -3.28
C ASP A 381 -19.78 -5.06 -4.05
N ARG A 382 -21.10 -4.84 -4.12
CA ARG A 382 -22.06 -5.70 -4.83
C ARG A 382 -22.31 -5.28 -6.27
N ARG A 383 -21.74 -4.16 -6.70
CA ARG A 383 -21.94 -3.56 -8.03
C ARG A 383 -21.66 -4.53 -9.18
N ASP A 384 -20.55 -5.26 -9.13
CA ASP A 384 -20.18 -6.20 -10.20
C ASP A 384 -21.11 -7.42 -10.25
N ALA A 385 -21.43 -7.98 -9.08
CA ALA A 385 -22.34 -9.12 -8.99
C ALA A 385 -23.74 -8.79 -9.53
N LEU A 386 -24.28 -7.62 -9.18
CA LEU A 386 -25.60 -7.18 -9.66
C LEU A 386 -25.59 -6.82 -11.15
N SER A 387 -24.49 -6.24 -11.65
CA SER A 387 -24.34 -6.02 -13.10
C SER A 387 -24.33 -7.34 -13.85
N ALA A 388 -23.66 -8.37 -13.34
CA ALA A 388 -23.67 -9.71 -13.93
C ALA A 388 -25.08 -10.34 -13.96
N VAL A 389 -25.88 -10.15 -12.92
CA VAL A 389 -27.30 -10.56 -12.91
C VAL A 389 -28.07 -9.85 -14.02
N LEU A 390 -27.93 -8.53 -14.16
CA LEU A 390 -28.60 -7.76 -15.20
C LEU A 390 -28.22 -8.24 -16.61
N PHE A 391 -26.95 -8.54 -16.86
CA PHE A 391 -26.51 -9.07 -18.17
C PHE A 391 -26.96 -10.50 -18.44
N THR A 392 -27.16 -11.32 -17.40
CA THR A 392 -27.53 -12.74 -17.56
C THR A 392 -29.03 -12.92 -17.70
N GLU A 393 -29.80 -12.16 -16.93
CA GLU A 393 -31.25 -12.35 -16.78
C GLU A 393 -32.09 -11.41 -17.65
N THR A 394 -31.46 -10.47 -18.36
CA THR A 394 -32.15 -9.49 -19.19
C THR A 394 -31.59 -9.40 -20.59
N THR A 395 -32.28 -8.66 -21.47
CA THR A 395 -31.82 -8.38 -22.84
C THR A 395 -30.87 -7.18 -22.91
N THR A 396 -30.55 -6.51 -21.79
CA THR A 396 -29.69 -5.34 -21.82
C THR A 396 -28.27 -5.69 -22.29
N ILE A 397 -27.70 -4.81 -23.11
CA ILE A 397 -26.30 -4.89 -23.57
C ILE A 397 -25.37 -3.96 -22.78
N GLY A 398 -25.91 -3.14 -21.89
CA GLY A 398 -25.14 -2.19 -21.10
C GLY A 398 -25.87 -1.77 -19.83
N VAL A 399 -25.09 -1.41 -18.82
CA VAL A 399 -25.60 -0.73 -17.62
C VAL A 399 -24.78 0.54 -17.42
N ARG A 400 -25.44 1.58 -16.91
CA ARG A 400 -24.76 2.78 -16.38
C ARG A 400 -24.84 2.73 -14.87
N TYR A 401 -23.82 3.27 -14.21
CA TYR A 401 -23.86 3.40 -12.76
C TYR A 401 -23.17 4.66 -12.30
N HIS A 402 -23.58 5.13 -11.13
CA HIS A 402 -22.92 6.24 -10.45
C HIS A 402 -23.07 6.07 -8.93
N ASP A 403 -22.15 6.68 -8.20
CA ASP A 403 -22.22 6.72 -6.74
C ASP A 403 -23.27 7.73 -6.29
N VAL A 404 -24.12 7.31 -5.36
CA VAL A 404 -25.07 8.18 -4.69
C VAL A 404 -24.87 8.14 -3.18
N ARG A 405 -25.24 9.24 -2.55
CA ARG A 405 -25.09 9.48 -1.12
C ARG A 405 -26.45 9.29 -0.43
N ARG A 406 -26.50 8.46 0.60
CA ARG A 406 -27.74 8.12 1.32
C ARG A 406 -27.61 8.43 2.81
N GLU A 407 -28.41 9.37 3.30
CA GLU A 407 -28.60 9.56 4.75
C GLU A 407 -29.67 8.59 5.25
N ARG A 408 -29.45 7.96 6.42
CA ARG A 408 -30.41 7.05 7.05
C ARG A 408 -30.58 7.38 8.52
N LEU A 409 -31.81 7.22 8.99
CA LEU A 409 -32.09 7.21 10.42
C LEU A 409 -31.64 5.87 11.02
N GLU A 410 -31.19 5.94 12.28
CA GLU A 410 -30.98 4.75 13.10
C GLU A 410 -32.31 4.03 13.23
N ARG A 411 -32.34 2.73 12.95
CA ARG A 411 -33.57 1.93 13.04
C ARG A 411 -33.37 0.76 13.99
N GLU A 412 -34.37 0.53 14.83
CA GLU A 412 -34.48 -0.65 15.67
C GLU A 412 -35.84 -1.30 15.46
N VAL A 413 -35.90 -2.61 15.65
CA VAL A 413 -37.15 -3.36 15.64
C VAL A 413 -37.51 -3.71 17.07
N MET A 414 -38.70 -3.30 17.49
CA MET A 414 -39.17 -3.47 18.86
C MET A 414 -40.51 -4.18 18.85
N THR A 415 -40.71 -5.18 19.69
CA THR A 415 -42.02 -5.81 19.83
C THR A 415 -42.87 -5.03 20.82
N ILE A 416 -44.12 -4.74 20.43
CA ILE A 416 -45.13 -4.07 21.26
C ILE A 416 -46.28 -5.03 21.48
N GLU A 417 -46.67 -5.19 22.75
CA GLU A 417 -47.89 -5.91 23.10
C GLU A 417 -49.09 -5.03 22.77
N THR A 418 -50.00 -5.55 21.94
CA THR A 418 -51.17 -4.82 21.48
C THR A 418 -52.44 -5.62 21.75
N ALA A 419 -53.60 -4.99 21.62
CA ALA A 419 -54.88 -5.69 21.71
C ALA A 419 -55.03 -6.82 20.67
N VAL A 420 -54.25 -6.76 19.57
CA VAL A 420 -54.22 -7.73 18.47
C VAL A 420 -53.06 -8.74 18.58
N GLY A 421 -52.34 -8.74 19.71
CA GLY A 421 -51.18 -9.59 19.97
C GLY A 421 -49.85 -8.84 19.82
N PRO A 422 -48.71 -9.53 19.93
CA PRO A 422 -47.40 -8.91 19.76
C PRO A 422 -47.20 -8.47 18.30
N VAL A 423 -46.89 -7.19 18.10
CA VAL A 423 -46.59 -6.59 16.79
C VAL A 423 -45.22 -5.95 16.84
N ARG A 424 -44.34 -6.30 15.90
CA ARG A 424 -43.05 -5.61 15.76
C ARG A 424 -43.24 -4.21 15.17
N PHE A 425 -42.47 -3.26 15.67
CA PHE A 425 -42.42 -1.88 15.23
C PHE A 425 -41.02 -1.57 14.74
N LYS A 426 -40.94 -0.99 13.54
CA LYS A 426 -39.73 -0.35 13.04
C LYS A 426 -39.70 1.08 13.56
N VAL A 427 -38.80 1.34 14.51
CA VAL A 427 -38.63 2.66 15.13
C VAL A 427 -37.39 3.32 14.55
N ALA A 428 -37.58 4.51 13.99
CA ALA A 428 -36.53 5.32 13.39
C ALA A 428 -36.19 6.51 14.29
N ARG A 429 -34.90 6.69 14.61
CA ARG A 429 -34.38 7.73 15.51
C ARG A 429 -33.38 8.64 14.82
N ARG A 430 -33.31 9.90 15.27
CA ARG A 430 -32.25 10.86 14.96
C ARG A 430 -31.83 11.53 16.26
N HIS A 431 -30.55 11.45 16.60
CA HIS A 431 -30.00 12.03 17.85
C HIS A 431 -30.78 11.57 19.10
N GLY A 432 -31.07 10.26 19.19
CA GLY A 432 -31.84 9.67 20.30
C GLY A 432 -33.35 9.92 20.27
N ARG A 433 -33.83 10.93 19.53
CA ARG A 433 -35.25 11.25 19.41
C ARG A 433 -35.93 10.36 18.37
N VAL A 434 -37.07 9.76 18.72
CA VAL A 434 -37.92 9.03 17.77
C VAL A 434 -38.49 10.00 16.74
N MET A 435 -38.23 9.72 15.47
CA MET A 435 -38.75 10.48 14.33
C MET A 435 -39.97 9.80 13.73
N ASN A 436 -39.95 8.46 13.67
CA ASN A 436 -41.05 7.67 13.14
C ASN A 436 -41.09 6.31 13.83
N ALA A 437 -42.29 5.74 13.96
CA ALA A 437 -42.49 4.36 14.37
C ALA A 437 -43.64 3.78 13.55
N SER A 438 -43.41 2.65 12.89
CA SER A 438 -44.42 1.99 12.05
C SER A 438 -44.51 0.51 12.38
N PRO A 439 -45.71 -0.06 12.52
CA PRO A 439 -45.86 -1.50 12.72
C PRO A 439 -45.42 -2.26 11.47
N GLU A 440 -44.77 -3.40 11.66
CA GLU A 440 -44.35 -4.29 10.58
C GLU A 440 -45.58 -4.87 9.87
N PHE A 441 -45.63 -4.70 8.55
CA PHE A 441 -46.82 -5.04 7.76
C PHE A 441 -47.16 -6.52 7.83
N GLU A 442 -46.16 -7.40 7.79
CA GLU A 442 -46.35 -8.86 7.85
C GLU A 442 -46.99 -9.30 9.17
N ASP A 443 -46.61 -8.67 10.29
CA ASP A 443 -47.20 -8.97 11.60
C ASP A 443 -48.66 -8.48 11.65
N CYS A 444 -48.95 -7.30 11.08
CA CYS A 444 -50.33 -6.82 10.95
C CYS A 444 -51.17 -7.71 10.03
N ALA A 445 -50.62 -8.18 8.92
CA ALA A 445 -51.32 -9.07 7.98
C ALA A 445 -51.64 -10.42 8.63
N ARG A 446 -50.68 -11.00 9.38
CA ARG A 446 -50.88 -12.23 10.15
C ARG A 446 -51.96 -12.06 11.21
N ALA A 447 -51.87 -11.02 12.05
CA ALA A 447 -52.86 -10.75 13.10
C ALA A 447 -54.26 -10.46 12.53
N ALA A 448 -54.34 -9.79 11.38
CA ALA A 448 -55.58 -9.55 10.66
C ALA A 448 -56.24 -10.85 10.20
N ALA A 449 -55.47 -11.77 9.61
CA ALA A 449 -55.97 -13.07 9.17
C ALA A 449 -56.44 -13.94 10.35
N GLU A 450 -55.65 -14.03 11.41
CA GLU A 450 -55.98 -14.83 12.60
C GLU A 450 -57.24 -14.34 13.32
N ARG A 451 -57.48 -13.03 13.33
CA ARG A 451 -58.58 -12.40 14.05
C ARG A 451 -59.75 -12.00 13.16
N SER A 452 -59.68 -12.27 11.86
CA SER A 452 -60.68 -11.85 10.87
C SER A 452 -60.99 -10.35 10.93
N LEU A 453 -59.95 -9.53 11.10
CA LEU A 453 -60.04 -8.07 11.14
C LEU A 453 -59.44 -7.46 9.87
N PRO A 454 -59.93 -6.28 9.42
CA PRO A 454 -59.24 -5.51 8.38
C PRO A 454 -57.83 -5.12 8.82
N ILE A 455 -56.82 -5.28 7.95
CA ILE A 455 -55.41 -4.94 8.25
C ILE A 455 -55.26 -3.49 8.73
N LYS A 456 -56.02 -2.55 8.14
CA LYS A 456 -56.03 -1.14 8.55
C LYS A 456 -56.43 -0.94 10.02
N ASP A 457 -57.34 -1.77 10.54
CA ASP A 457 -57.82 -1.67 11.92
C ASP A 457 -56.79 -2.27 12.87
N VAL A 458 -56.13 -3.37 12.46
CA VAL A 458 -54.98 -3.95 13.17
C VAL A 458 -53.83 -2.95 13.28
N GLN A 459 -53.49 -2.26 12.19
CA GLN A 459 -52.47 -1.21 12.18
C GLN A 459 -52.85 -0.05 13.12
N ALA A 460 -54.11 0.37 13.11
CA ALA A 460 -54.60 1.43 14.01
C ALA A 460 -54.51 1.01 15.49
N LEU A 461 -54.89 -0.22 15.82
CA LEU A 461 -54.79 -0.77 17.18
C LEU A 461 -53.33 -0.89 17.63
N ALA A 462 -52.44 -1.31 16.74
CA ALA A 462 -51.01 -1.36 17.02
C ALA A 462 -50.46 0.05 17.27
N MET A 463 -50.80 1.03 16.41
CA MET A 463 -50.35 2.41 16.57
C MET A 463 -50.86 3.05 17.86
N LYS A 464 -52.10 2.73 18.26
CA LYS A 464 -52.65 3.17 19.54
C LYS A 464 -51.80 2.63 20.71
N ALA A 465 -51.50 1.34 20.73
CA ALA A 465 -50.67 0.73 21.78
C ALA A 465 -49.26 1.36 21.85
N TRP A 466 -48.68 1.71 20.69
CA TRP A 466 -47.42 2.46 20.63
C TRP A 466 -47.52 3.85 21.29
N LEU A 467 -48.56 4.61 20.97
CA LEU A 467 -48.77 5.95 21.52
C LEU A 467 -49.06 5.92 23.02
N ASP A 468 -49.86 4.96 23.49
CA ASP A 468 -50.18 4.77 24.91
C ASP A 468 -48.88 4.46 25.71
N ARG A 469 -47.97 3.66 25.14
CA ARG A 469 -46.64 3.39 25.71
C ARG A 469 -45.74 4.63 25.75
N ALA A 470 -45.79 5.50 24.75
CA ALA A 470 -44.94 6.68 24.71
C ALA A 470 -45.35 7.78 25.72
N GLN A 471 -46.56 7.68 26.29
CA GLN A 471 -47.11 8.60 27.28
C GLN A 471 -46.98 8.09 28.73
N SER A 472 -46.55 6.83 28.91
CA SER A 472 -46.28 6.21 30.22
C SER A 472 -44.79 6.24 30.54
#